data_AF-C5FUV9-F1
#
_entry.id   AF-C5FUV9-F1
#
_cell.length_a   1.000
_cell.length_b   1.000
_cell.length_c   1.000
_cell.angle_alpha   90.00
_cell.angle_beta   90.00
_cell.angle_gamma   90.00
#
_symmetry.space_group_name_H-M   'P 1'
#
loop_
_entity.id
_entity.type
_entity.pdbx_description
1 polymer ?
#
loop_
_entity_poly.entity_id
_entity_poly.type
_entity_poly.pdbx_seq_one_letter_code
_entity_poly.pdbx_strand_id
1 'polypeptide(L)'
;MPAVWRMFWCRPLFLLACGVFSLDIEGCGGTKYQLRVSTSSINLEYQLHIFQNNYCTGTPDDHKSHLWSKVHSLRSGRTDTVSRADRLIAIKYLTTMGSTTGPMRSLRSNTNIPPEEPSAQKLFNNIRKVILNTNHPADLTFQNIPPSTGFQIATSFSEDPEIERALPRISYNPLTQALTARVMPTVVHDCHQEWLSNELLDMVVVGFLTVAERKELNLRVGTTFKGFATPYTSATKEPDACILPDTLPLPTVAVETGWSESWPRLNADKDLWLVGGASVELVLLIRWTKISGGRVKGDLHVHGKDPAGNVVLLQTEPIFPAPAGNVNQVVPISRRQLFGSCIFPGRNPGDIYNLSVANLRGKADGPIRSMGFIPA
;
A
#
# COMPACT_ATOMS: atom_id res chain seq x y z
N MET A 1 11.43 -26.46 -36.23
CA MET A 1 11.84 -26.12 -34.85
C MET A 1 10.85 -25.08 -34.32
N PRO A 2 10.13 -25.30 -33.22
CA PRO A 2 9.27 -24.29 -32.61
C PRO A 2 10.10 -23.26 -31.82
N ALA A 3 9.67 -22.00 -31.82
CA ALA A 3 10.35 -20.92 -31.10
C ALA A 3 10.00 -20.92 -29.60
N VAL A 4 11.00 -20.65 -28.75
CA VAL A 4 10.81 -20.55 -27.29
C VAL A 4 10.32 -19.16 -26.92
N TRP A 5 9.05 -19.05 -26.55
CA TRP A 5 8.50 -17.83 -25.96
C TRP A 5 8.84 -17.76 -24.48
N ARG A 6 9.45 -16.65 -24.03
CA ARG A 6 9.67 -16.36 -22.61
C ARG A 6 8.40 -15.71 -22.03
N MET A 7 7.75 -16.37 -21.08
CA MET A 7 6.72 -15.73 -20.26
C MET A 7 7.35 -14.72 -19.30
N PHE A 8 6.97 -13.45 -19.43
CA PHE A 8 7.13 -12.48 -18.35
C PHE A 8 5.96 -12.63 -17.37
N TRP A 9 6.27 -12.89 -16.09
CA TRP A 9 5.28 -12.99 -15.03
C TRP A 9 4.98 -11.61 -14.44
N CYS A 10 3.91 -10.96 -14.90
CA CYS A 10 3.27 -9.91 -14.12
C CYS A 10 2.36 -10.56 -13.06
N ARG A 11 2.65 -10.33 -11.77
CA ARG A 11 1.74 -10.67 -10.67
C ARG A 11 0.62 -9.60 -10.54
N PRO A 12 -0.50 -9.92 -9.89
CA PRO A 12 -1.81 -9.52 -10.42
C PRO A 12 -2.29 -8.12 -9.99
N LEU A 13 -2.98 -7.44 -10.90
CA LEU A 13 -4.05 -6.51 -10.53
C LEU A 13 -5.22 -7.31 -9.93
N PHE A 14 -5.83 -6.80 -8.87
CA PHE A 14 -7.05 -7.39 -8.32
C PHE A 14 -8.21 -7.33 -9.33
N LEU A 15 -8.87 -8.47 -9.53
CA LEU A 15 -10.12 -8.59 -10.29
C LEU A 15 -11.12 -9.41 -9.47
N LEU A 16 -12.40 -9.02 -9.49
CA LEU A 16 -13.46 -9.76 -8.82
C LEU A 16 -13.90 -10.99 -9.64
N ALA A 17 -14.16 -12.07 -8.91
CA ALA A 17 -14.96 -13.24 -9.28
C ALA A 17 -14.42 -14.14 -10.41
N CYS A 18 -14.84 -15.40 -10.34
CA CYS A 18 -14.44 -16.44 -11.30
C CYS A 18 -15.20 -16.29 -12.62
N GLY A 19 -14.47 -16.24 -13.73
CA GLY A 19 -15.03 -16.30 -15.08
C GLY A 19 -13.93 -16.52 -16.11
N VAL A 20 -14.18 -17.39 -17.09
CA VAL A 20 -13.35 -17.48 -18.30
C VAL A 20 -13.95 -16.51 -19.31
N PHE A 21 -13.18 -15.49 -19.69
CA PHE A 21 -13.61 -14.48 -20.66
C PHE A 21 -13.13 -14.87 -22.06
N SER A 22 -14.08 -15.06 -23.00
CA SER A 22 -13.79 -15.02 -24.44
C SER A 22 -14.03 -13.59 -24.95
N LEU A 23 -13.28 -13.17 -25.97
CA LEU A 23 -13.47 -11.92 -26.69
C LEU A 23 -13.51 -12.20 -28.19
N ASP A 24 -14.70 -12.56 -28.66
CA ASP A 24 -14.96 -12.83 -30.07
C ASP A 24 -15.35 -11.53 -30.78
N ILE A 25 -14.66 -11.21 -31.88
CA ILE A 25 -14.90 -10.02 -32.71
C ILE A 25 -15.32 -10.49 -34.10
N GLU A 26 -16.63 -10.70 -34.29
CA GLU A 26 -17.17 -11.09 -35.59
C GLU A 26 -17.25 -9.89 -36.55
N GLY A 27 -16.52 -9.99 -37.67
CA GLY A 27 -16.46 -8.97 -38.71
C GLY A 27 -17.63 -9.02 -39.69
N CYS A 28 -18.84 -8.63 -39.25
CA CYS A 28 -19.95 -8.41 -40.18
C CYS A 28 -19.68 -7.18 -41.06
N GLY A 29 -19.75 -7.34 -42.37
CA GLY A 29 -19.43 -6.30 -43.35
C GLY A 29 -20.39 -5.11 -43.28
N GLY A 30 -19.90 -3.97 -42.76
CA GLY A 30 -20.66 -2.70 -42.71
C GLY A 30 -20.70 -2.06 -41.33
N THR A 31 -19.56 -1.51 -40.88
CA THR A 31 -19.46 -0.46 -39.84
C THR A 31 -20.22 -0.68 -38.51
N LYS A 32 -20.48 -1.93 -38.13
CA LYS A 32 -21.00 -2.31 -36.81
C LYS A 32 -20.13 -3.39 -36.18
N TYR A 33 -19.68 -3.12 -34.96
CA TYR A 33 -19.03 -4.12 -34.11
C TYR A 33 -19.99 -4.43 -32.96
N GLN A 34 -20.33 -5.71 -32.77
CA GLN A 34 -21.02 -6.15 -31.56
C GLN A 34 -19.99 -6.57 -30.51
N LEU A 35 -20.18 -6.12 -29.26
CA LEU A 35 -19.45 -6.64 -28.12
C LEU A 35 -20.39 -7.55 -27.33
N ARG A 36 -20.19 -8.87 -27.43
CA ARG A 36 -20.94 -9.87 -26.66
C ARG A 36 -20.13 -10.28 -25.43
N VAL A 37 -20.62 -9.93 -24.24
CA VAL A 37 -20.09 -10.41 -22.96
C VAL A 37 -21.08 -11.42 -22.39
N SER A 38 -20.66 -12.67 -22.27
CA SER A 38 -21.48 -13.74 -21.73
C SER A 38 -20.89 -14.25 -20.41
N THR A 39 -21.77 -14.57 -19.47
CA THR A 39 -21.44 -15.22 -18.19
C THR A 39 -22.40 -16.38 -17.97
N SER A 40 -22.10 -17.27 -17.03
CA SER A 40 -22.98 -18.41 -16.69
C SER A 40 -24.36 -18.03 -16.15
N SER A 41 -24.63 -16.74 -15.90
CA SER A 41 -25.83 -16.26 -15.20
C SER A 41 -26.53 -15.07 -15.86
N ILE A 42 -25.84 -14.27 -16.67
CA ILE A 42 -26.40 -13.08 -17.34
C ILE A 42 -25.77 -12.93 -18.74
N ASN A 43 -26.59 -12.62 -19.74
CA ASN A 43 -26.17 -12.02 -21.01
C ASN A 43 -26.54 -10.54 -21.02
N LEU A 44 -25.58 -9.67 -21.39
CA LEU A 44 -25.82 -8.24 -21.66
C LEU A 44 -25.31 -7.93 -23.07
N GLU A 45 -26.12 -7.23 -23.84
CA GLU A 45 -25.81 -6.87 -25.24
C GLU A 45 -25.79 -5.34 -25.39
N TYR A 46 -24.69 -4.80 -25.90
CA TYR A 46 -24.48 -3.37 -26.09
C TYR A 46 -24.24 -3.05 -27.57
N GLN A 47 -25.10 -2.20 -28.15
CA GLN A 47 -24.92 -1.66 -29.51
C GLN A 47 -24.05 -0.39 -29.44
N LEU A 48 -22.81 -0.45 -29.95
CA LEU A 48 -21.92 0.70 -30.04
C LEU A 48 -22.03 1.38 -31.41
N HIS A 49 -22.65 2.54 -31.47
CA HIS A 49 -22.70 3.37 -32.68
C HIS A 49 -21.48 4.30 -32.74
N ILE A 50 -20.58 4.07 -33.71
CA ILE A 50 -19.42 4.94 -33.98
C ILE A 50 -19.71 5.76 -35.25
N PHE A 51 -19.82 7.09 -35.10
CA PHE A 51 -19.81 7.99 -36.25
C PHE A 51 -18.36 8.24 -36.71
N GLN A 52 -18.07 7.89 -37.96
CA GLN A 52 -16.82 8.28 -38.61
C GLN A 52 -16.95 9.71 -39.16
N ASN A 53 -16.10 10.63 -38.70
CA ASN A 53 -15.75 11.79 -39.51
C ASN A 53 -14.61 11.39 -40.45
N ASN A 54 -14.74 11.75 -41.73
CA ASN A 54 -13.75 11.42 -42.75
C ASN A 54 -12.45 12.22 -42.51
N TYR A 55 -11.39 11.54 -42.07
CA TYR A 55 -9.98 11.74 -42.47
C TYR A 55 -9.05 10.91 -41.56
N CYS A 56 -8.73 9.66 -41.96
CA CYS A 56 -7.56 8.91 -41.50
C CYS A 56 -7.37 7.63 -42.34
N THR A 57 -6.28 7.55 -43.10
CA THR A 57 -5.83 6.30 -43.74
C THR A 57 -4.77 5.65 -42.86
N GLY A 58 -5.13 4.58 -42.14
CA GLY A 58 -4.27 3.87 -41.19
C GLY A 58 -4.64 2.39 -41.07
N THR A 59 -3.68 1.58 -40.64
CA THR A 59 -3.74 0.11 -40.63
C THR A 59 -4.50 -0.43 -39.41
N PRO A 60 -4.97 -1.70 -39.40
CA PRO A 60 -5.80 -2.24 -38.32
C PRO A 60 -5.24 -2.14 -36.89
N ASP A 61 -3.91 -2.12 -36.72
CA ASP A 61 -3.28 -1.99 -35.40
C ASP A 61 -3.21 -0.53 -34.89
N ASP A 62 -3.25 0.46 -35.80
CA ASP A 62 -3.36 1.88 -35.44
C ASP A 62 -4.70 2.16 -34.71
N HIS A 63 -5.77 1.45 -35.07
CA HIS A 63 -7.08 1.59 -34.42
C HIS A 63 -7.11 1.04 -33.00
N LYS A 64 -6.33 -0.01 -32.70
CA LYS A 64 -6.29 -0.63 -31.36
C LYS A 64 -5.64 0.28 -30.32
N SER A 65 -4.54 0.96 -30.68
CA SER A 65 -3.85 1.90 -29.80
C SER A 65 -4.70 3.15 -29.51
N HIS A 66 -5.38 3.67 -30.53
CA HIS A 66 -6.23 4.86 -30.39
C HIS A 66 -7.49 4.59 -29.53
N LEU A 67 -8.05 3.36 -29.58
CA LEU A 67 -9.15 2.93 -28.71
C LEU A 67 -8.74 2.92 -27.22
N TRP A 68 -7.58 2.37 -26.88
CA TRP A 68 -7.08 2.33 -25.49
C TRP A 68 -6.89 3.73 -24.89
N SER A 69 -6.36 4.67 -25.68
CA SER A 69 -6.21 6.08 -25.27
C SER A 69 -7.56 6.72 -24.92
N LYS A 70 -8.60 6.48 -25.73
CA LYS A 70 -9.94 7.05 -25.54
C LYS A 70 -10.68 6.52 -24.32
N VAL A 71 -10.46 5.25 -23.95
CA VAL A 71 -11.03 4.66 -22.72
C VAL A 71 -10.45 5.32 -21.46
N HIS A 72 -9.15 5.66 -21.44
CA HIS A 72 -8.56 6.43 -20.34
C HIS A 72 -9.14 7.85 -20.25
N SER A 73 -9.32 8.54 -21.39
CA SER A 73 -9.88 9.90 -21.43
C SER A 73 -11.30 10.01 -20.87
N LEU A 74 -12.10 8.94 -20.96
CA LEU A 74 -13.47 8.91 -20.42
C LEU A 74 -13.54 8.73 -18.89
N ARG A 75 -12.42 8.49 -18.19
CA ARG A 75 -12.39 8.42 -16.71
C ARG A 75 -12.12 9.77 -16.01
N SER A 76 -11.83 10.85 -16.76
CA SER A 76 -11.61 12.20 -16.21
C SER A 76 -12.73 13.21 -16.53
N GLY A 77 -13.81 12.78 -17.18
CA GLY A 77 -14.91 13.65 -17.62
C GLY A 77 -15.90 14.02 -16.50
N ARG A 78 -15.61 15.08 -15.74
CA ARG A 78 -16.62 15.74 -14.88
C ARG A 78 -17.34 16.78 -15.75
N THR A 79 -18.66 16.65 -15.92
CA THR A 79 -19.45 17.57 -16.75
C THR A 79 -19.67 18.93 -16.07
N ASP A 80 -19.43 20.01 -16.79
CA ASP A 80 -19.51 21.38 -16.26
C ASP A 80 -20.93 21.87 -15.95
N THR A 81 -21.08 22.49 -14.78
CA THR A 81 -22.03 23.60 -14.56
C THR A 81 -21.39 24.63 -13.64
N VAL A 82 -20.66 25.60 -14.22
CA VAL A 82 -20.12 26.76 -13.48
C VAL A 82 -20.70 28.05 -14.05
N SER A 83 -21.23 28.90 -13.17
CA SER A 83 -21.84 30.17 -13.54
C SER A 83 -20.79 31.24 -13.91
N ARG A 84 -21.24 32.23 -14.67
CA ARG A 84 -20.45 33.28 -15.29
C ARG A 84 -20.15 34.42 -14.30
N ALA A 85 -19.00 34.38 -13.64
CA ALA A 85 -18.46 35.49 -12.83
C ALA A 85 -16.92 35.54 -12.88
N ASP A 86 -16.38 36.69 -12.47
CA ASP A 86 -15.01 36.94 -12.00
C ASP A 86 -13.83 36.53 -12.90
N ARG A 87 -13.51 37.45 -13.82
CA ARG A 87 -12.14 37.66 -14.34
C ARG A 87 -11.38 38.66 -13.43
N LEU A 88 -10.07 38.79 -13.66
CA LEU A 88 -9.09 39.66 -12.96
C LEU A 88 -8.59 39.04 -11.64
N ILE A 89 -7.37 39.28 -11.15
CA ILE A 89 -6.35 40.30 -11.48
C ILE A 89 -5.01 39.64 -11.94
N ALA A 90 -4.19 40.39 -12.67
CA ALA A 90 -2.94 39.91 -13.29
C ALA A 90 -1.66 40.11 -12.43
N ILE A 91 -0.58 39.46 -12.89
CA ILE A 91 0.81 39.57 -12.41
C ILE A 91 1.29 41.03 -12.34
N LYS A 92 2.13 41.36 -11.34
CA LYS A 92 2.93 42.60 -11.34
C LYS A 92 4.34 42.35 -10.79
N TYR A 93 5.36 42.72 -11.56
CA TYR A 93 6.79 42.64 -11.24
C TYR A 93 7.40 44.05 -11.22
N LEU A 94 8.35 44.31 -10.30
CA LEU A 94 9.30 45.45 -10.28
C LEU A 94 8.65 46.86 -10.11
N THR A 95 9.29 47.92 -9.62
CA THR A 95 10.65 48.18 -9.06
C THR A 95 10.48 49.15 -7.84
N THR A 96 11.43 49.88 -7.20
CA THR A 96 12.80 50.34 -7.50
C THR A 96 13.53 50.74 -6.19
N MET A 97 14.87 50.67 -6.15
CA MET A 97 15.79 51.29 -5.17
C MET A 97 15.75 50.76 -3.71
N GLY A 98 16.85 50.77 -2.94
CA GLY A 98 18.26 51.05 -3.28
C GLY A 98 19.01 51.85 -2.20
N SER A 99 20.04 51.27 -1.59
CA SER A 99 21.04 52.00 -0.76
C SER A 99 22.33 51.18 -0.65
N THR A 100 23.47 51.85 -0.47
CA THR A 100 24.82 51.27 -0.60
C THR A 100 25.72 51.65 0.58
N THR A 101 26.30 50.66 1.26
CA THR A 101 27.43 50.84 2.19
C THR A 101 28.50 49.75 1.97
N GLY A 102 29.75 50.09 2.26
CA GLY A 102 30.93 49.36 1.74
C GLY A 102 31.38 48.13 2.53
N PRO A 103 32.33 47.34 1.96
CA PRO A 103 32.76 46.07 2.53
C PRO A 103 33.78 46.23 3.67
N MET A 104 33.41 45.82 4.88
CA MET A 104 34.35 45.71 5.99
C MET A 104 35.05 44.34 5.94
N ARG A 105 36.36 44.32 5.66
CA ARG A 105 37.18 43.09 5.74
C ARG A 105 37.29 42.65 7.20
N SER A 106 36.61 41.57 7.57
CA SER A 106 36.91 40.83 8.81
C SER A 106 37.92 39.71 8.53
N LEU A 107 38.66 39.31 9.57
CA LEU A 107 39.78 38.37 9.48
C LEU A 107 39.33 36.91 9.57
N ARG A 108 40.19 36.00 9.09
CA ARG A 108 39.96 34.55 9.13
C ARG A 108 39.81 34.03 10.57
N SER A 109 38.62 33.54 10.92
CA SER A 109 38.48 32.50 11.94
C SER A 109 38.61 31.14 11.27
N ASN A 110 39.40 30.22 11.84
CA ASN A 110 39.40 28.81 11.44
C ASN A 110 38.16 28.13 12.01
N THR A 111 37.00 28.44 11.44
CA THR A 111 35.77 27.71 11.72
C THR A 111 35.90 26.33 11.10
N ASN A 112 35.90 25.28 11.92
CA ASN A 112 35.62 23.92 11.42
C ASN A 112 34.18 23.93 10.91
N ILE A 113 34.00 24.15 9.61
CA ILE A 113 32.71 24.09 8.93
C ILE A 113 32.19 22.66 9.13
N PRO A 114 31.05 22.45 9.82
CA PRO A 114 30.44 21.13 9.90
C PRO A 114 30.19 20.60 8.48
N PRO A 115 30.36 19.30 8.21
CA PRO A 115 30.14 18.75 6.88
C PRO A 115 28.73 19.13 6.39
N GLU A 116 28.68 19.90 5.30
CA GLU A 116 27.45 20.50 4.79
C GLU A 116 26.37 19.43 4.59
N GLU A 117 25.25 19.57 5.31
CA GLU A 117 24.17 18.57 5.26
C GLU A 117 23.69 18.42 3.80
N PRO A 118 23.61 17.18 3.28
CA PRO A 118 23.23 16.97 1.90
C PRO A 118 21.79 17.44 1.70
N SER A 119 21.62 18.48 0.87
CA SER A 119 20.31 19.08 0.58
C SER A 119 19.26 18.02 0.21
N ALA A 120 17.99 18.28 0.54
CA ALA A 120 16.89 17.33 0.34
C ALA A 120 16.87 16.72 -1.08
N GLN A 121 17.17 17.52 -2.12
CA GLN A 121 17.29 17.04 -3.51
C GLN A 121 18.47 16.08 -3.73
N LYS A 122 19.64 16.35 -3.13
CA LYS A 122 20.83 15.49 -3.21
C LYS A 122 20.56 14.15 -2.49
N LEU A 123 19.89 14.19 -1.35
CA LEU A 123 19.50 13.01 -0.59
C LEU A 123 18.41 12.20 -1.33
N PHE A 124 17.37 12.85 -1.86
CA PHE A 124 16.36 12.25 -2.75
C PHE A 124 17.02 11.53 -3.92
N ASN A 125 17.86 12.22 -4.70
CA ASN A 125 18.54 11.65 -5.87
C ASN A 125 19.40 10.42 -5.51
N ASN A 126 20.09 10.47 -4.36
CA ASN A 126 20.90 9.35 -3.87
C ASN A 126 20.04 8.14 -3.48
N ILE A 127 19.02 8.34 -2.64
CA ILE A 127 18.11 7.27 -2.19
C ILE A 127 17.38 6.65 -3.39
N ARG A 128 16.83 7.49 -4.28
CA ARG A 128 16.22 7.09 -5.55
C ARG A 128 17.14 6.19 -6.37
N LYS A 129 18.41 6.56 -6.51
CA LYS A 129 19.41 5.76 -7.22
C LYS A 129 19.67 4.42 -6.52
N VAL A 130 19.69 4.35 -5.19
CA VAL A 130 19.84 3.06 -4.48
C VAL A 130 18.62 2.16 -4.72
N ILE A 131 17.41 2.69 -4.59
CA ILE A 131 16.15 1.97 -4.85
C ILE A 131 16.15 1.38 -6.26
N LEU A 132 16.35 2.22 -7.29
CA LEU A 132 16.25 1.80 -8.70
C LEU A 132 17.37 0.84 -9.16
N ASN A 133 18.50 0.78 -8.44
CA ASN A 133 19.56 -0.22 -8.69
C ASN A 133 19.41 -1.49 -7.84
N THR A 134 18.44 -1.55 -6.93
CA THR A 134 18.19 -2.72 -6.08
C THR A 134 17.36 -3.75 -6.85
N ASN A 135 18.00 -4.83 -7.28
CA ASN A 135 17.43 -5.84 -8.18
C ASN A 135 17.03 -7.16 -7.47
N HIS A 136 16.88 -7.12 -6.15
CA HIS A 136 16.58 -8.27 -5.29
C HIS A 136 15.79 -7.81 -4.04
N PRO A 137 15.10 -8.73 -3.33
CA PRO A 137 14.38 -8.41 -2.10
C PRO A 137 15.27 -7.74 -1.04
N ALA A 138 14.93 -6.53 -0.59
CA ALA A 138 15.72 -5.76 0.36
C ALA A 138 14.91 -4.76 1.20
N ASP A 139 15.19 -4.71 2.50
CA ASP A 139 14.69 -3.70 3.45
C ASP A 139 15.68 -2.52 3.55
N LEU A 140 15.72 -1.63 2.55
CA LEU A 140 16.61 -0.47 2.58
C LEU A 140 16.23 0.47 3.73
N THR A 141 17.23 1.02 4.42
CA THR A 141 17.06 1.94 5.55
C THR A 141 18.09 3.06 5.48
N PHE A 142 17.64 4.31 5.57
CA PHE A 142 18.45 5.52 5.48
C PHE A 142 18.21 6.36 6.75
N GLN A 143 19.23 6.51 7.58
CA GLN A 143 19.15 7.09 8.93
C GLN A 143 19.59 8.56 8.97
N ASN A 144 19.32 9.22 10.11
CA ASN A 144 19.72 10.60 10.41
C ASN A 144 19.14 11.62 9.40
N ILE A 145 17.91 11.38 8.94
CA ILE A 145 17.19 12.28 8.04
C ILE A 145 16.23 13.14 8.89
N PRO A 146 16.39 14.48 8.93
CA PRO A 146 15.54 15.36 9.74
C PRO A 146 14.04 15.27 9.39
N PRO A 147 13.11 15.47 10.35
CA PRO A 147 11.66 15.29 10.16
C PRO A 147 11.06 15.95 8.91
N SER A 148 11.38 17.22 8.64
CA SER A 148 10.90 17.94 7.46
C SER A 148 11.45 17.36 6.16
N THR A 149 12.75 17.07 6.11
CA THR A 149 13.44 16.49 4.95
C THR A 149 12.94 15.08 4.65
N GLY A 150 12.75 14.23 5.67
CA GLY A 150 12.27 12.87 5.51
C GLY A 150 10.81 12.82 5.01
N PHE A 151 9.94 13.67 5.57
CA PHE A 151 8.56 13.82 5.10
C PHE A 151 8.49 14.34 3.65
N GLN A 152 9.34 15.32 3.29
CA GLN A 152 9.43 15.83 1.93
C GLN A 152 9.85 14.73 0.95
N ILE A 153 10.95 14.02 1.24
CA ILE A 153 11.49 12.96 0.37
C ILE A 153 10.48 11.81 0.21
N ALA A 154 9.88 11.33 1.31
CA ALA A 154 8.86 10.29 1.25
C ALA A 154 7.60 10.73 0.47
N THR A 155 7.25 12.03 0.51
CA THR A 155 6.16 12.57 -0.30
C THR A 155 6.54 12.66 -1.78
N SER A 156 7.71 13.18 -2.13
CA SER A 156 8.16 13.25 -3.53
C SER A 156 8.36 11.86 -4.16
N PHE A 157 8.61 10.81 -3.38
CA PHE A 157 8.61 9.43 -3.90
C PHE A 157 7.23 8.92 -4.31
N SER A 158 6.14 9.39 -3.68
CA SER A 158 4.77 9.11 -4.16
C SER A 158 4.38 9.87 -5.43
N GLU A 159 5.27 10.70 -5.98
CA GLU A 159 5.06 11.54 -7.17
C GLU A 159 6.09 11.25 -8.29
N ASP A 160 7.02 10.30 -8.09
CA ASP A 160 8.10 9.98 -9.02
C ASP A 160 7.77 8.76 -9.92
N PRO A 161 7.64 8.93 -11.26
CA PRO A 161 7.20 7.85 -12.15
C PRO A 161 8.18 6.68 -12.35
N GLU A 162 9.41 6.74 -11.84
CA GLU A 162 10.31 5.57 -11.83
C GLU A 162 10.25 4.83 -10.51
N ILE A 163 10.05 5.54 -9.39
CA ILE A 163 9.75 4.92 -8.09
C ILE A 163 8.39 4.23 -8.12
N GLU A 164 7.36 4.86 -8.67
CA GLU A 164 6.04 4.25 -8.91
C GLU A 164 6.19 2.92 -9.69
N ARG A 165 6.99 2.92 -10.77
CA ARG A 165 7.23 1.72 -11.59
C ARG A 165 8.03 0.64 -10.86
N ALA A 166 8.87 1.01 -9.90
CA ALA A 166 9.65 0.07 -9.09
C ALA A 166 8.85 -0.53 -7.91
N LEU A 167 7.68 0.05 -7.58
CA LEU A 167 6.77 -0.39 -6.52
C LEU A 167 7.44 -0.71 -5.14
N PRO A 168 8.37 0.13 -4.63
CA PRO A 168 8.89 -0.06 -3.28
C PRO A 168 7.87 0.41 -2.24
N ARG A 169 7.74 -0.30 -1.11
CA ARG A 169 6.97 0.26 0.02
C ARG A 169 7.80 1.34 0.69
N ILE A 170 7.35 2.59 0.65
CA ILE A 170 8.07 3.75 1.20
C ILE A 170 7.53 4.06 2.59
N SER A 171 8.41 4.34 3.54
CA SER A 171 8.01 4.85 4.86
C SER A 171 9.07 5.76 5.46
N TYR A 172 8.65 6.64 6.37
CA TYR A 172 9.52 7.54 7.12
C TYR A 172 8.99 7.74 8.53
N ASN A 173 9.85 7.48 9.52
CA ASN A 173 9.56 7.62 10.95
C ASN A 173 10.40 8.77 11.54
N PRO A 174 9.78 9.89 11.98
CA PRO A 174 10.50 11.09 12.43
C PRO A 174 11.18 10.94 13.80
N LEU A 175 10.75 10.01 14.65
CA LEU A 175 11.42 9.75 15.94
C LEU A 175 12.76 9.03 15.73
N THR A 176 12.78 8.03 14.87
CA THR A 176 13.99 7.26 14.53
C THR A 176 14.81 7.91 13.42
N GLN A 177 14.32 9.02 12.84
CA GLN A 177 14.88 9.74 11.70
C GLN A 177 15.25 8.81 10.52
N ALA A 178 14.45 7.78 10.32
CA ALA A 178 14.71 6.71 9.37
C ALA A 178 13.70 6.73 8.23
N LEU A 179 14.19 6.86 6.99
CA LEU A 179 13.43 6.55 5.78
C LEU A 179 13.73 5.11 5.38
N THR A 180 12.70 4.34 5.07
CA THR A 180 12.81 2.96 4.62
C THR A 180 12.19 2.79 3.23
N ALA A 181 12.76 1.88 2.45
CA ALA A 181 12.25 1.50 1.13
C ALA A 181 12.35 -0.01 0.99
N ARG A 182 11.21 -0.71 1.05
CA ARG A 182 11.14 -2.16 0.90
C ARG A 182 11.00 -2.50 -0.58
N VAL A 183 12.08 -2.97 -1.18
CA VAL A 183 12.15 -3.36 -2.59
C VAL A 183 11.84 -4.85 -2.72
N MET A 184 10.93 -5.21 -3.62
CA MET A 184 10.52 -6.59 -3.94
C MET A 184 10.22 -7.48 -2.71
N PRO A 185 9.10 -7.26 -1.98
CA PRO A 185 8.63 -8.14 -0.92
C PRO A 185 8.62 -9.63 -1.33
N THR A 186 8.98 -10.52 -0.41
CA THR A 186 9.02 -11.96 -0.70
C THR A 186 7.63 -12.60 -0.62
N VAL A 187 7.43 -13.78 -1.23
CA VAL A 187 6.12 -14.43 -1.26
C VAL A 187 5.59 -14.83 0.13
N VAL A 188 6.48 -15.12 1.09
CA VAL A 188 6.08 -15.38 2.50
C VAL A 188 5.78 -14.09 3.26
N HIS A 189 6.42 -12.99 2.87
CA HIS A 189 6.24 -11.71 3.50
C HIS A 189 4.82 -11.14 3.29
N ASP A 190 4.20 -11.42 2.15
CA ASP A 190 2.87 -10.93 1.80
C ASP A 190 1.73 -11.96 1.99
N CYS A 191 2.04 -13.16 2.51
CA CYS A 191 1.03 -14.24 2.64
C CYS A 191 -0.12 -13.91 3.62
N HIS A 192 0.07 -12.94 4.51
CA HIS A 192 -0.97 -12.42 5.40
C HIS A 192 -2.08 -11.68 4.65
N GLN A 193 -1.82 -11.17 3.45
CA GLN A 193 -2.84 -10.49 2.62
C GLN A 193 -3.94 -11.47 2.20
N GLU A 194 -3.55 -12.67 1.75
CA GLU A 194 -4.50 -13.73 1.43
C GLU A 194 -5.21 -14.29 2.68
N TRP A 195 -4.52 -14.34 3.83
CA TRP A 195 -5.12 -14.75 5.10
C TRP A 195 -6.24 -13.77 5.51
N LEU A 196 -5.95 -12.48 5.60
CA LEU A 196 -6.93 -11.46 5.99
C LEU A 196 -8.10 -11.35 5.00
N SER A 197 -7.84 -11.55 3.71
CA SER A 197 -8.89 -11.62 2.68
C SER A 197 -9.85 -12.79 2.91
N ASN A 198 -9.31 -13.96 3.29
CA ASN A 198 -10.12 -15.13 3.66
C ASN A 198 -10.88 -14.90 4.99
N GLU A 199 -10.22 -14.43 6.06
CA GLU A 199 -10.91 -14.19 7.35
C GLU A 199 -12.05 -13.17 7.21
N LEU A 200 -11.88 -12.12 6.39
CA LEU A 200 -12.93 -11.14 6.09
C LEU A 200 -14.10 -11.73 5.24
N LEU A 201 -13.89 -12.85 4.54
CA LEU A 201 -14.95 -13.61 3.89
C LEU A 201 -15.64 -14.55 4.88
N ASP A 202 -14.86 -15.31 5.65
CA ASP A 202 -15.34 -16.27 6.66
C ASP A 202 -16.19 -15.55 7.73
N MET A 203 -15.80 -14.35 8.15
CA MET A 203 -16.61 -13.43 8.97
C MET A 203 -18.02 -13.17 8.42
N VAL A 204 -18.19 -13.09 7.09
CA VAL A 204 -19.51 -12.92 6.46
C VAL A 204 -20.26 -14.25 6.40
N VAL A 205 -19.55 -15.34 6.08
CA VAL A 205 -20.13 -16.70 6.00
C VAL A 205 -20.71 -17.15 7.34
N VAL A 206 -20.06 -16.82 8.47
CA VAL A 206 -20.57 -17.11 9.83
C VAL A 206 -21.54 -16.05 10.37
N GLY A 207 -21.89 -15.02 9.59
CA GLY A 207 -22.81 -13.95 10.00
C GLY A 207 -22.26 -12.95 11.01
N PHE A 208 -20.96 -13.00 11.33
CA PHE A 208 -20.31 -12.02 12.20
C PHE A 208 -20.29 -10.61 11.57
N LEU A 209 -20.07 -10.54 10.25
CA LEU A 209 -20.30 -9.34 9.42
C LEU A 209 -21.54 -9.54 8.54
N THR A 210 -22.39 -8.51 8.48
CA THR A 210 -23.36 -8.38 7.38
C THR A 210 -22.66 -7.99 6.08
N VAL A 211 -23.33 -8.18 4.93
CA VAL A 211 -22.82 -7.74 3.63
C VAL A 211 -22.62 -6.22 3.56
N ALA A 212 -23.39 -5.44 4.35
CA ALA A 212 -23.18 -4.00 4.49
C ALA A 212 -21.91 -3.69 5.30
N GLU A 213 -21.78 -4.26 6.50
CA GLU A 213 -20.58 -4.13 7.33
C GLU A 213 -19.30 -4.55 6.58
N ARG A 214 -19.35 -5.61 5.76
CA ARG A 214 -18.21 -6.02 4.95
C ARG A 214 -17.85 -5.00 3.86
N LYS A 215 -18.81 -4.29 3.27
CA LYS A 215 -18.54 -3.30 2.21
C LYS A 215 -17.78 -2.08 2.73
N GLU A 216 -18.04 -1.66 3.96
CA GLU A 216 -17.32 -0.55 4.59
C GLU A 216 -15.89 -0.91 5.01
N LEU A 217 -15.49 -2.19 5.01
CA LEU A 217 -14.14 -2.63 5.43
C LEU A 217 -13.24 -2.87 4.21
N ASN A 218 -12.39 -1.89 3.87
CA ASN A 218 -11.34 -2.11 2.88
C ASN A 218 -10.17 -2.90 3.46
N LEU A 219 -9.81 -4.02 2.85
CA LEU A 219 -8.45 -4.54 2.92
C LEU A 219 -7.59 -3.72 1.94
N ARG A 220 -6.59 -2.99 2.45
CA ARG A 220 -5.67 -2.16 1.66
C ARG A 220 -4.25 -2.71 1.76
N VAL A 221 -3.50 -2.54 0.68
CA VAL A 221 -2.06 -2.79 0.52
C VAL A 221 -1.51 -1.68 -0.38
N GLY A 222 -0.20 -1.40 -0.37
CA GLY A 222 0.37 -0.38 -1.29
C GLY A 222 -0.15 1.04 -1.06
N THR A 223 -0.74 1.31 0.11
CA THR A 223 -1.44 2.57 0.41
C THR A 223 -0.62 3.38 1.40
N THR A 224 -0.03 4.48 0.93
CA THR A 224 0.72 5.42 1.78
C THR A 224 -0.24 6.26 2.63
N PHE A 225 -0.08 6.20 3.95
CA PHE A 225 -0.79 7.03 4.93
C PHE A 225 0.10 8.15 5.48
N LYS A 226 -0.54 9.27 5.85
CA LYS A 226 0.07 10.50 6.39
C LYS A 226 -0.90 11.12 7.41
N GLY A 227 -0.49 12.16 8.13
CA GLY A 227 -1.37 12.88 9.07
C GLY A 227 -1.49 12.23 10.45
N PHE A 228 -0.48 11.48 10.87
CA PHE A 228 -0.36 10.92 12.21
C PHE A 228 -0.28 12.01 13.29
N ALA A 229 -0.74 11.71 14.49
CA ALA A 229 -0.66 12.58 15.66
C ALA A 229 0.78 12.69 16.21
N THR A 230 1.01 13.70 17.06
CA THR A 230 2.24 13.88 17.84
C THR A 230 2.62 12.59 18.59
N PRO A 231 3.88 12.13 18.56
CA PRO A 231 5.07 12.79 18.00
C PRO A 231 5.35 12.49 16.50
N TYR A 232 4.45 11.79 15.82
CA TYR A 232 4.63 11.30 14.45
C TYR A 232 4.09 12.23 13.36
N THR A 233 3.94 13.53 13.62
CA THR A 233 3.30 14.50 12.68
C THR A 233 3.98 14.62 11.31
N SER A 234 5.29 14.33 11.23
CA SER A 234 6.05 14.25 9.97
C SER A 234 6.22 12.82 9.44
N ALA A 235 5.46 11.84 9.93
CA ALA A 235 5.53 10.47 9.47
C ALA A 235 4.77 10.25 8.15
N THR A 236 5.27 9.30 7.38
CA THR A 236 4.63 8.72 6.19
C THR A 236 4.80 7.22 6.31
N LYS A 237 3.74 6.41 6.24
CA LYS A 237 3.85 4.96 6.45
C LYS A 237 2.94 4.20 5.51
N GLU A 238 3.47 3.13 4.92
CA GLU A 238 2.73 2.17 4.10
C GLU A 238 2.73 0.83 4.84
N PRO A 239 1.56 0.27 5.19
CA PRO A 239 1.47 -1.04 5.84
C PRO A 239 1.53 -2.17 4.81
N ASP A 240 2.03 -3.33 5.24
CA ASP A 240 2.06 -4.53 4.40
C ASP A 240 0.65 -5.11 4.16
N ALA A 241 -0.26 -4.86 5.10
CA ALA A 241 -1.72 -4.83 4.87
C ALA A 241 -2.39 -3.99 5.96
N CYS A 242 -3.58 -3.44 5.69
CA CYS A 242 -4.42 -2.88 6.74
C CYS A 242 -5.91 -3.02 6.46
N ILE A 243 -6.72 -3.02 7.53
CA ILE A 243 -8.18 -2.90 7.46
C ILE A 243 -8.54 -1.44 7.72
N LEU A 244 -9.21 -0.82 6.74
CA LEU A 244 -9.58 0.59 6.73
C LEU A 244 -11.10 0.73 6.52
N PRO A 245 -11.86 1.14 7.55
CA PRO A 245 -13.24 1.58 7.38
C PRO A 245 -13.32 2.78 6.40
N ASP A 246 -14.24 2.72 5.44
CA ASP A 246 -14.39 3.69 4.31
C ASP A 246 -14.40 5.17 4.73
N THR A 247 -14.85 5.47 5.95
CA THR A 247 -15.05 6.81 6.50
C THR A 247 -13.90 7.32 7.38
N LEU A 248 -12.82 6.54 7.58
CA LEU A 248 -11.67 6.92 8.41
C LEU A 248 -10.43 7.31 7.58
N PRO A 249 -9.59 8.26 8.06
CA PRO A 249 -8.38 8.68 7.36
C PRO A 249 -7.17 7.74 7.58
N LEU A 250 -7.22 6.90 8.61
CA LEU A 250 -6.19 5.95 9.01
C LEU A 250 -6.85 4.61 9.39
N PRO A 251 -6.18 3.47 9.18
CA PRO A 251 -6.76 2.15 9.43
C PRO A 251 -7.10 1.90 10.90
N THR A 252 -7.95 0.90 11.15
CA THR A 252 -8.25 0.38 12.49
C THR A 252 -7.34 -0.79 12.87
N VAL A 253 -6.98 -1.62 11.88
CA VAL A 253 -6.00 -2.71 12.03
C VAL A 253 -4.88 -2.52 11.02
N ALA A 254 -3.64 -2.37 11.48
CA ALA A 254 -2.46 -2.40 10.62
C ALA A 254 -1.68 -3.71 10.78
N VAL A 255 -0.98 -4.14 9.73
CA VAL A 255 -0.17 -5.36 9.70
C VAL A 255 1.19 -5.05 9.11
N GLU A 256 2.24 -5.41 9.85
CA GLU A 256 3.64 -5.27 9.45
C GLU A 256 4.29 -6.65 9.49
N THR A 257 4.95 -7.03 8.40
CA THR A 257 5.66 -8.31 8.29
C THR A 257 7.17 -8.07 8.20
N GLY A 258 7.94 -8.82 8.99
CA GLY A 258 9.40 -8.84 8.90
C GLY A 258 9.93 -10.18 8.41
N TRP A 259 10.79 -10.15 7.38
CA TRP A 259 11.60 -11.29 6.95
C TRP A 259 13.09 -11.05 7.22
N SER A 260 13.64 -9.97 6.66
CA SER A 260 14.99 -9.46 6.87
C SER A 260 15.06 -8.37 7.94
N GLU A 261 13.90 -7.86 8.37
CA GLU A 261 13.80 -6.71 9.25
C GLU A 261 14.22 -7.01 10.71
N SER A 262 14.88 -6.04 11.34
CA SER A 262 15.26 -6.13 12.75
C SER A 262 14.06 -5.91 13.67
N TRP A 263 14.01 -6.67 14.78
CA TRP A 263 12.92 -6.57 15.75
C TRP A 263 12.68 -5.14 16.31
N PRO A 264 13.71 -4.30 16.54
CA PRO A 264 13.50 -2.90 16.93
C PRO A 264 12.75 -2.06 15.88
N ARG A 265 12.92 -2.33 14.57
CA ARG A 265 12.25 -1.55 13.50
C ARG A 265 10.76 -1.90 13.40
N LEU A 266 10.40 -3.18 13.47
CA LEU A 266 9.00 -3.62 13.58
C LEU A 266 8.29 -3.04 14.81
N ASN A 267 9.00 -2.92 15.94
CA ASN A 267 8.45 -2.29 17.14
C ASN A 267 8.23 -0.77 16.94
N ALA A 268 9.18 -0.08 16.29
CA ALA A 268 9.02 1.34 15.98
C ALA A 268 7.86 1.61 14.99
N ASP A 269 7.58 0.70 14.07
CA ASP A 269 6.42 0.79 13.17
C ASP A 269 5.09 0.50 13.89
N LYS A 270 5.05 -0.47 14.82
CA LYS A 270 3.93 -0.64 15.78
C LYS A 270 3.67 0.65 16.57
N ASP A 271 4.71 1.31 17.08
CA ASP A 271 4.54 2.51 17.90
C ASP A 271 4.15 3.74 17.06
N LEU A 272 4.62 3.85 15.82
CA LEU A 272 4.11 4.82 14.84
C LEU A 272 2.62 4.62 14.60
N TRP A 273 2.18 3.38 14.35
CA TRP A 273 0.77 3.05 14.13
C TRP A 273 -0.10 3.28 15.36
N LEU A 274 0.24 2.77 16.54
CA LEU A 274 -0.65 2.87 17.71
C LEU A 274 -0.59 4.24 18.39
N VAL A 275 0.58 4.87 18.53
CA VAL A 275 0.69 6.17 19.19
C VAL A 275 0.36 7.32 18.22
N GLY A 276 0.83 7.24 16.97
CA GLY A 276 0.52 8.23 15.94
C GLY A 276 -0.85 8.05 15.30
N GLY A 277 -1.35 6.81 15.18
CA GLY A 277 -2.64 6.52 14.58
C GLY A 277 -3.79 6.59 15.58
N ALA A 278 -4.52 7.70 15.57
CA ALA A 278 -5.65 7.94 16.48
C ALA A 278 -6.74 6.86 16.37
N SER A 279 -7.07 6.41 15.14
CA SER A 279 -8.06 5.36 14.87
C SER A 279 -7.51 3.94 14.87
N VAL A 280 -6.19 3.72 15.03
CA VAL A 280 -5.61 2.38 15.04
C VAL A 280 -5.88 1.73 16.39
N GLU A 281 -6.67 0.66 16.37
CA GLU A 281 -7.06 -0.15 17.53
C GLU A 281 -6.11 -1.35 17.71
N LEU A 282 -5.58 -1.89 16.61
CA LEU A 282 -4.69 -3.06 16.60
C LEU A 282 -3.52 -2.92 15.60
N VAL A 283 -2.37 -3.49 15.99
CA VAL A 283 -1.26 -3.84 15.09
C VAL A 283 -0.94 -5.31 15.21
N LEU A 284 -0.91 -6.01 14.07
CA LEU A 284 -0.42 -7.39 13.97
C LEU A 284 1.02 -7.36 13.45
N LEU A 285 1.99 -7.70 14.30
CA LEU A 285 3.39 -7.87 13.88
C LEU A 285 3.65 -9.34 13.55
N ILE A 286 3.92 -9.65 12.28
CA ILE A 286 4.32 -10.99 11.84
C ILE A 286 5.83 -11.00 11.66
N ARG A 287 6.51 -11.92 12.35
CA ARG A 287 7.95 -12.12 12.23
C ARG A 287 8.25 -13.49 11.68
N TRP A 288 8.86 -13.54 10.50
CA TRP A 288 9.55 -14.71 10.00
C TRP A 288 11.01 -14.68 10.44
N THR A 289 11.62 -15.84 10.66
CA THR A 289 13.06 -15.93 10.98
C THR A 289 13.61 -17.26 10.50
N LYS A 290 14.60 -17.21 9.60
CA LYS A 290 15.35 -18.38 9.15
C LYS A 290 16.20 -18.94 10.30
N ILE A 291 16.09 -20.24 10.54
CA ILE A 291 16.81 -20.99 11.56
C ILE A 291 17.69 -22.09 10.94
N SER A 292 18.36 -22.89 11.78
CA SER A 292 19.23 -23.98 11.34
C SER A 292 18.49 -25.04 10.51
N GLY A 293 19.23 -25.76 9.65
CA GLY A 293 18.67 -26.80 8.78
C GLY A 293 17.76 -26.29 7.65
N GLY A 294 17.85 -25.00 7.28
CA GLY A 294 17.01 -24.43 6.22
C GLY A 294 15.55 -24.22 6.62
N ARG A 295 15.25 -24.21 7.92
CA ARG A 295 13.89 -24.04 8.44
C ARG A 295 13.52 -22.57 8.67
N VAL A 296 12.24 -22.26 8.75
CA VAL A 296 11.69 -20.92 9.01
C VAL A 296 10.75 -20.97 10.21
N LYS A 297 11.14 -20.27 11.28
CA LYS A 297 10.26 -19.93 12.40
C LYS A 297 9.31 -18.80 11.98
N GLY A 298 8.09 -18.80 12.50
CA GLY A 298 7.16 -17.68 12.39
C GLY A 298 6.52 -17.36 13.74
N ASP A 299 6.42 -16.09 14.09
CA ASP A 299 5.75 -15.58 15.30
C ASP A 299 4.74 -14.47 14.90
N LEU A 300 3.58 -14.45 15.56
CA LEU A 300 2.58 -13.38 15.45
C LEU A 300 2.44 -12.71 16.81
N HIS A 301 2.69 -11.40 16.87
CA HIS A 301 2.45 -10.57 18.05
C HIS A 301 1.26 -9.63 17.81
N VAL A 302 0.31 -9.63 18.73
CA VAL A 302 -0.90 -8.79 18.67
C VAL A 302 -0.73 -7.65 19.64
N HIS A 303 -0.73 -6.42 19.13
CA HIS A 303 -0.58 -5.20 19.92
C HIS A 303 -1.82 -4.31 19.78
N GLY A 304 -2.13 -3.57 20.84
CA GLY A 304 -3.23 -2.61 20.89
C GLY A 304 -3.05 -1.63 22.03
N LYS A 305 -4.13 -0.94 22.40
CA LYS A 305 -4.17 0.02 23.51
C LYS A 305 -4.85 -0.57 24.75
N ASP A 306 -4.33 -0.26 25.94
CA ASP A 306 -5.04 -0.50 27.20
C ASP A 306 -6.13 0.59 27.44
N PRO A 307 -6.98 0.47 28.48
CA PRO A 307 -8.01 1.48 28.77
C PRO A 307 -7.50 2.88 29.14
N ALA A 308 -6.19 3.05 29.38
CA ALA A 308 -5.53 4.34 29.59
C ALA A 308 -4.83 4.87 28.32
N GLY A 309 -4.88 4.12 27.21
CA GLY A 309 -4.28 4.46 25.93
C GLY A 309 -2.83 4.00 25.74
N ASN A 310 -2.25 3.26 26.69
CA ASN A 310 -0.87 2.78 26.57
C ASN A 310 -0.77 1.63 25.57
N VAL A 311 0.33 1.59 24.79
CA VAL A 311 0.60 0.48 23.88
C VAL A 311 1.00 -0.77 24.65
N VAL A 312 0.24 -1.84 24.48
CA VAL A 312 0.45 -3.13 25.16
C VAL A 312 0.58 -4.29 24.18
N LEU A 313 1.23 -5.37 24.62
CA LEU A 313 1.17 -6.68 23.96
C LEU A 313 -0.06 -7.42 24.50
N LEU A 314 -1.02 -7.73 23.62
CA LEU A 314 -2.26 -8.41 23.97
C LEU A 314 -2.10 -9.94 23.88
N GLN A 315 -1.36 -10.43 22.88
CA GLN A 315 -1.18 -11.86 22.62
C GLN A 315 0.12 -12.13 21.84
N THR A 316 0.65 -13.34 21.94
CA THR A 316 1.73 -13.84 21.07
C THR A 316 1.45 -15.29 20.71
N GLU A 317 1.48 -15.60 19.42
CA GLU A 317 1.18 -16.93 18.87
C GLU A 317 2.33 -17.41 17.98
N PRO A 318 2.91 -18.60 18.22
CA PRO A 318 3.84 -19.20 17.26
C PRO A 318 3.07 -19.63 16.00
N ILE A 319 3.48 -19.14 14.84
CA ILE A 319 2.98 -19.60 13.54
C ILE A 319 3.73 -20.88 13.18
N PHE A 320 5.06 -20.88 13.26
CA PHE A 320 5.90 -22.08 13.12
C PHE A 320 7.01 -22.08 14.17
N PRO A 321 7.26 -23.20 14.90
CA PRO A 321 6.57 -24.47 14.79
C PRO A 321 5.12 -24.41 15.23
N ALA A 322 4.26 -25.17 14.56
CA ALA A 322 2.89 -25.36 15.01
C ALA A 322 2.90 -26.05 16.39
N PRO A 323 2.09 -25.61 17.37
CA PRO A 323 2.02 -26.27 18.67
C PRO A 323 1.68 -27.76 18.58
N ALA A 324 2.21 -28.54 19.51
CA ALA A 324 1.88 -29.95 19.61
C ALA A 324 0.46 -30.15 20.14
N GLY A 325 -0.28 -31.10 19.54
CA GLY A 325 -1.70 -31.31 19.80
C GLY A 325 -2.61 -30.37 19.00
N ASN A 326 -3.91 -30.66 18.98
CA ASN A 326 -4.91 -29.91 18.19
C ASN A 326 -5.31 -28.59 18.87
N VAL A 327 -4.33 -27.75 19.20
CA VAL A 327 -4.54 -26.45 19.84
C VAL A 327 -5.13 -25.46 18.83
N ASN A 328 -6.35 -24.98 19.10
CA ASN A 328 -7.00 -23.97 18.27
C ASN A 328 -6.43 -22.57 18.56
N GLN A 329 -5.29 -22.25 17.96
CA GLN A 329 -4.69 -20.92 18.00
C GLN A 329 -5.54 -19.92 17.22
N VAL A 330 -6.04 -18.90 17.91
CA VAL A 330 -6.86 -17.83 17.32
C VAL A 330 -6.47 -16.48 17.89
N VAL A 331 -6.58 -15.41 17.09
CA VAL A 331 -6.50 -14.03 17.57
C VAL A 331 -7.91 -13.45 17.69
N PRO A 332 -8.39 -13.13 18.91
CA PRO A 332 -9.70 -12.51 19.08
C PRO A 332 -9.65 -11.06 18.63
N ILE A 333 -10.58 -10.68 17.75
CA ILE A 333 -10.77 -9.31 17.30
C ILE A 333 -12.24 -8.89 17.53
N SER A 334 -12.41 -7.80 18.27
CA SER A 334 -13.74 -7.25 18.53
C SER A 334 -14.28 -6.41 17.36
N ARG A 335 -15.60 -6.26 17.28
CA ARG A 335 -16.25 -5.35 16.32
C ARG A 335 -15.75 -3.91 16.50
N ARG A 336 -15.46 -3.47 17.74
CA ARG A 336 -14.79 -2.20 18.01
C ARG A 336 -13.41 -2.12 17.35
N GLN A 337 -12.58 -3.15 17.46
CA GLN A 337 -11.23 -3.14 16.85
C GLN A 337 -11.25 -3.19 15.32
N LEU A 338 -12.33 -3.71 14.69
CA LEU A 338 -12.50 -3.66 13.23
C LEU A 338 -13.00 -2.31 12.73
N PHE A 339 -13.96 -1.69 13.41
CA PHE A 339 -14.67 -0.49 12.92
C PHE A 339 -14.27 0.83 13.60
N GLY A 340 -13.57 0.79 14.74
CA GLY A 340 -13.23 1.97 15.54
C GLY A 340 -14.50 2.68 16.01
N SER A 341 -14.68 3.93 15.56
CA SER A 341 -15.91 4.72 15.77
C SER A 341 -17.03 4.38 14.78
N CYS A 342 -16.76 3.71 13.65
CA CYS A 342 -17.70 3.50 12.55
C CYS A 342 -18.56 2.23 12.71
N ILE A 343 -18.95 1.91 13.95
CA ILE A 343 -19.75 0.72 14.28
C ILE A 343 -21.21 0.96 13.85
N PHE A 344 -21.79 -0.01 13.15
CA PHE A 344 -23.17 0.07 12.65
C PHE A 344 -24.19 0.18 13.82
N PRO A 345 -25.26 0.99 13.68
CA PRO A 345 -26.31 1.11 14.69
C PRO A 345 -26.90 -0.24 15.10
N GLY A 346 -27.11 -0.42 16.40
CA GLY A 346 -27.67 -1.65 16.98
C GLY A 346 -26.69 -2.85 17.03
N ARG A 347 -25.44 -2.71 16.58
CA ARG A 347 -24.41 -3.75 16.71
C ARG A 347 -23.64 -3.58 18.02
N ASN A 348 -23.30 -4.70 18.66
CA ASN A 348 -22.53 -4.70 19.90
C ASN A 348 -21.04 -4.47 19.60
N PRO A 349 -20.39 -3.45 20.20
CA PRO A 349 -18.95 -3.22 20.02
C PRO A 349 -18.08 -4.36 20.54
N GLY A 350 -18.58 -5.14 21.51
CA GLY A 350 -17.89 -6.25 22.15
C GLY A 350 -18.08 -7.61 21.48
N ASP A 351 -18.74 -7.71 20.32
CA ASP A 351 -18.79 -8.98 19.57
C ASP A 351 -17.38 -9.36 19.13
N ILE A 352 -16.95 -10.60 19.37
CA ILE A 352 -15.61 -11.11 19.00
C ILE A 352 -15.71 -12.09 17.83
N TYR A 353 -14.84 -11.92 16.84
CA TYR A 353 -14.45 -12.95 15.88
C TYR A 353 -13.04 -13.47 16.19
N ASN A 354 -12.76 -14.72 15.86
CA ASN A 354 -11.50 -15.39 16.17
C ASN A 354 -10.72 -15.69 14.89
N LEU A 355 -9.75 -14.82 14.55
CA LEU A 355 -8.90 -14.96 13.36
C LEU A 355 -8.06 -16.25 13.46
N SER A 356 -8.12 -17.13 12.47
CA SER A 356 -7.45 -18.44 12.54
C SER A 356 -5.94 -18.36 12.25
N VAL A 357 -5.11 -18.65 13.25
CA VAL A 357 -3.64 -18.77 13.06
C VAL A 357 -3.31 -20.03 12.25
N ALA A 358 -4.19 -21.04 12.25
CA ALA A 358 -4.07 -22.20 11.37
C ALA A 358 -4.27 -21.84 9.89
N ASN A 359 -5.15 -20.89 9.57
CA ASN A 359 -5.30 -20.37 8.21
C ASN A 359 -4.05 -19.59 7.78
N LEU A 360 -3.46 -18.78 8.67
CA LEU A 360 -2.19 -18.09 8.41
C LEU A 360 -1.04 -19.09 8.16
N ARG A 361 -0.93 -20.16 8.96
CA ARG A 361 0.00 -21.28 8.68
C ARG A 361 -0.20 -21.87 7.28
N GLY A 362 -1.45 -22.15 6.91
CA GLY A 362 -1.80 -22.69 5.59
C GLY A 362 -1.42 -21.76 4.44
N LYS A 363 -1.59 -20.44 4.60
CA LYS A 363 -1.15 -19.44 3.63
C LYS A 363 0.37 -19.26 3.57
N ALA A 364 1.09 -19.52 4.66
CA ALA A 364 2.55 -19.36 4.74
C ALA A 364 3.35 -20.58 4.26
N ASP A 365 2.83 -21.81 4.42
CA ASP A 365 3.54 -23.06 4.09
C ASP A 365 4.04 -23.12 2.64
N GLY A 366 3.15 -22.91 1.67
CA GLY A 366 3.48 -22.90 0.23
C GLY A 366 4.55 -21.86 -0.14
N PRO A 367 4.38 -20.58 0.25
CA PRO A 367 5.40 -19.55 0.11
C PRO A 367 6.76 -19.92 0.70
N ILE A 368 6.83 -20.42 1.95
CA ILE A 368 8.07 -20.87 2.60
C ILE A 368 8.76 -21.95 1.76
N ARG A 369 8.01 -22.95 1.28
CA ARG A 369 8.54 -24.03 0.43
C ARG A 369 9.02 -23.54 -0.92
N SER A 370 8.29 -22.62 -1.56
CA SER A 370 8.70 -22.03 -2.85
C SER A 370 9.98 -21.18 -2.76
N MET A 371 10.30 -20.67 -1.56
CA MET A 371 11.58 -19.99 -1.27
C MET A 371 12.73 -20.96 -0.94
N GLY A 372 12.51 -22.28 -1.05
CA GLY A 372 13.52 -23.31 -0.77
C GLY A 372 13.72 -23.59 0.72
N PHE A 373 12.76 -23.23 1.57
CA PHE A 373 12.82 -23.46 3.01
C PHE A 373 11.75 -24.45 3.48
N ILE A 374 11.89 -24.91 4.72
CA ILE A 374 10.92 -25.80 5.38
C ILE A 374 10.30 -25.02 6.56
N PRO A 375 8.98 -25.06 6.79
CA PRO A 375 8.42 -24.54 8.04
C PRO A 375 9.08 -25.19 9.27
N ALA A 376 9.28 -24.41 10.34
CA ALA A 376 9.83 -24.93 11.59
C ALA A 376 8.91 -25.97 12.23
#